data_AF-A0AAJ6MKK5-F1
#
_entry.id   AF-A0AAJ6MKK5-F1
#
_cell.length_a   1.000
_cell.length_b   1.000
_cell.length_c   1.000
_cell.angle_alpha   90.00
_cell.angle_beta   90.00
_cell.angle_gamma   90.00
#
_symmetry.space_group_name_H-M   'P 1'
#
loop_
_entity.id
_entity.type
_entity.pdbx_description
1 polymer ?
#
loop_
_entity_poly.entity_id
_entity_poly.type
_entity_poly.pdbx_seq_one_letter_code
_entity_poly.pdbx_strand_id
1 'polypeptide(L)'
;MKTKKIAMMATAVAVHALLATPGQAIETYDIRDSNGVPFMRVRIFGTGDGPYCCGETRKPEDSLRNLSRGEIDQSLAAIRHWAEIIKVVHGQSPASVNIGGFLDNNAHASIHTSSDIQDAGTKVQAALTGQDPSKPNYGAHGMITIGEMGFSSEAYIPSQLSMTPQANLTAVVFHEGAHQLGIGSSIFGYFAHSPYFPEAINAWTTHLYDDNGKQAKPGQAIYCSGCANSPADEVFDLRHDQGYFAGKHVNEVLAGGHARHSGASDEGEWSAGYTVRVAYRA
;
A
#
# COMPACT_ATOMS: atom_id res chain seq x y z
N MET A 1 -46.21 69.15 -24.05
CA MET A 1 -45.89 68.09 -25.03
C MET A 1 -44.97 67.06 -24.36
N LYS A 2 -45.54 65.88 -24.08
CA LYS A 2 -44.95 64.56 -23.77
C LYS A 2 -43.75 64.42 -22.81
N THR A 3 -44.08 63.97 -21.60
CA THR A 3 -43.28 63.07 -20.74
C THR A 3 -42.73 61.88 -21.52
N LYS A 4 -41.45 61.51 -21.30
CA LYS A 4 -40.93 60.18 -21.63
C LYS A 4 -40.33 59.53 -20.39
N LYS A 5 -41.08 58.55 -19.88
CA LYS A 5 -40.58 57.44 -19.08
C LYS A 5 -39.61 56.65 -19.96
N ILE A 6 -38.41 56.33 -19.47
CA ILE A 6 -37.61 55.24 -20.02
C ILE A 6 -37.56 54.17 -18.93
N ALA A 7 -38.01 52.98 -19.34
CA ALA A 7 -38.34 51.85 -18.52
C ALA A 7 -37.09 51.15 -17.96
N MET A 8 -37.26 50.57 -16.78
CA MET A 8 -36.47 49.45 -16.29
C MET A 8 -36.48 48.31 -17.32
N MET A 9 -35.30 47.85 -17.70
CA MET A 9 -35.07 46.47 -18.14
C MET A 9 -33.80 46.01 -17.42
N ALA A 10 -33.96 45.53 -16.18
CA ALA A 10 -32.94 44.74 -15.52
C ALA A 10 -33.15 43.30 -15.97
N THR A 11 -32.43 42.89 -17.01
CA THR A 11 -32.43 41.52 -17.49
C THR A 11 -31.76 40.65 -16.43
N ALA A 12 -32.50 39.68 -15.91
CA ALA A 12 -32.03 38.71 -14.93
C ALA A 12 -30.87 37.88 -15.51
N VAL A 13 -29.67 38.01 -14.94
CA VAL A 13 -28.58 37.03 -15.08
C VAL A 13 -28.59 36.19 -13.82
N ALA A 14 -29.44 35.17 -13.78
CA ALA A 14 -29.55 34.31 -12.61
C ALA A 14 -30.00 32.87 -12.97
N VAL A 15 -29.45 32.25 -14.01
CA VAL A 15 -29.53 30.78 -14.17
C VAL A 15 -28.34 30.28 -15.00
N HIS A 16 -27.13 30.28 -14.45
CA HIS A 16 -26.01 29.45 -14.97
C HIS A 16 -25.19 28.78 -13.85
N ALA A 17 -25.64 28.87 -12.59
CA ALA A 17 -24.94 28.31 -11.43
C ALA A 17 -25.51 26.97 -10.92
N LEU A 18 -26.33 26.26 -11.72
CA LEU A 18 -27.01 25.02 -11.28
C LEU A 18 -26.60 23.76 -12.04
N LEU A 19 -25.53 23.81 -12.82
CA LEU A 19 -24.83 22.61 -13.30
C LEU A 19 -23.44 22.56 -12.65
N ALA A 20 -23.39 22.62 -11.32
CA ALA A 20 -22.28 22.02 -10.61
C ALA A 20 -22.46 20.51 -10.81
N THR A 21 -21.81 19.94 -11.82
CA THR A 21 -21.47 18.53 -11.78
C THR A 21 -20.80 18.27 -10.43
N PRO A 22 -21.07 17.15 -9.73
CA PRO A 22 -20.22 16.74 -8.64
C PRO A 22 -18.81 16.64 -9.23
N GLY A 23 -17.99 17.66 -8.98
CA GLY A 23 -16.60 17.63 -9.36
C GLY A 23 -16.00 16.47 -8.58
N GLN A 24 -15.35 15.56 -9.28
CA GLN A 24 -14.54 14.53 -8.62
C GLN A 24 -13.57 15.25 -7.70
N ALA A 25 -13.74 15.02 -6.40
CA ALA A 25 -13.05 15.79 -5.37
C ALA A 25 -11.90 14.93 -4.86
N ILE A 26 -11.04 14.49 -5.79
CA ILE A 26 -9.86 13.70 -5.46
C ILE A 26 -8.94 14.55 -4.58
N GLU A 27 -8.92 14.25 -3.27
CA GLU A 27 -8.06 14.95 -2.33
C GLU A 27 -6.61 14.61 -2.64
N THR A 28 -5.76 15.63 -2.77
CA THR A 28 -4.35 15.45 -3.16
C THR A 28 -3.44 16.01 -2.08
N TYR A 29 -2.45 15.23 -1.67
CA TYR A 29 -1.48 15.54 -0.63
C TYR A 29 -0.06 15.41 -1.17
N ASP A 30 0.69 16.51 -1.18
CA ASP A 30 2.11 16.51 -1.56
C ASP A 30 2.99 16.34 -0.30
N ILE A 31 3.70 15.22 -0.22
CA ILE A 31 4.60 14.85 0.86
C ILE A 31 6.04 15.12 0.43
N ARG A 32 6.84 15.68 1.35
CA ARG A 32 8.26 15.97 1.17
C ARG A 32 9.08 15.08 2.08
N ASP A 33 10.31 14.78 1.66
CA ASP A 33 11.29 14.09 2.49
C ASP A 33 11.85 15.00 3.59
N SER A 34 12.72 14.45 4.43
CA SER A 34 13.38 15.17 5.53
C SER A 34 14.26 16.35 5.11
N ASN A 35 14.63 16.46 3.82
CA ASN A 35 15.36 17.60 3.26
C ASN A 35 14.44 18.63 2.57
N GLY A 36 13.12 18.40 2.60
CA GLY A 36 12.14 19.24 1.93
C GLY A 36 12.03 18.98 0.42
N VAL A 37 12.59 17.88 -0.11
CA VAL A 37 12.46 17.49 -1.52
C VAL A 37 11.09 16.82 -1.73
N PRO A 38 10.38 17.09 -2.84
CA PRO A 38 9.16 16.36 -3.17
C PRO A 38 9.40 14.84 -3.19
N PHE A 39 8.71 14.11 -2.31
CA PHE A 39 8.82 12.66 -2.17
C PHE A 39 7.69 11.96 -2.92
N MET A 40 6.45 12.23 -2.51
CA MET A 40 5.28 11.52 -3.04
C MET A 40 4.04 12.40 -3.05
N ARG A 41 3.27 12.30 -4.13
CA ARG A 41 1.90 12.81 -4.24
C ARG A 41 0.91 11.69 -3.94
N VAL A 42 0.14 11.84 -2.88
CA VAL A 42 -0.94 10.91 -2.51
C VAL A 42 -2.27 11.46 -2.99
N ARG A 43 -3.08 10.63 -3.66
CA ARG A 43 -4.42 11.00 -4.16
C ARG A 43 -5.45 10.08 -3.51
N ILE A 44 -6.41 10.64 -2.78
CA ILE A 44 -7.47 9.89 -2.10
C ILE A 44 -8.72 9.88 -2.98
N PHE A 45 -9.23 8.69 -3.26
CA PHE A 45 -10.40 8.46 -4.10
C PHE A 45 -11.59 8.02 -3.23
N GLY A 46 -12.68 8.78 -3.33
CA GLY A 46 -13.98 8.42 -2.77
C GLY A 46 -14.90 7.78 -3.80
N THR A 47 -16.09 7.44 -3.34
CA THR A 47 -17.17 6.92 -4.19
C THR A 47 -17.55 7.95 -5.26
N GLY A 48 -17.47 7.56 -6.53
CA GLY A 48 -17.80 8.44 -7.67
C GLY A 48 -16.63 9.25 -8.24
N ASP A 49 -15.43 9.15 -7.67
CA ASP A 49 -14.21 9.77 -8.20
C ASP A 49 -13.58 8.98 -9.37
N GLY A 50 -14.26 7.94 -9.83
CA GLY A 50 -13.83 7.08 -10.93
C GLY A 50 -12.71 6.11 -10.53
N PRO A 51 -12.11 5.44 -11.52
CA PRO A 51 -11.23 4.32 -11.24
C PRO A 51 -9.87 4.82 -10.76
N TYR A 52 -9.42 4.25 -9.64
CA TYR A 52 -8.15 4.60 -9.00
C TYR A 52 -7.12 3.49 -9.11
N CYS A 53 -7.56 2.24 -9.32
CA CYS A 53 -6.72 1.06 -9.47
C CYS A 53 -7.30 0.06 -10.49
N CYS A 54 -6.65 -1.09 -10.59
CA CYS A 54 -7.21 -2.28 -11.20
C CYS A 54 -7.10 -3.44 -10.23
N GLY A 55 -8.20 -4.14 -9.96
CA GLY A 55 -8.13 -5.37 -9.19
C GLY A 55 -7.60 -6.53 -10.03
N GLU A 56 -7.72 -7.74 -9.48
CA GLU A 56 -7.05 -8.94 -9.98
C GLU A 56 -7.43 -9.29 -11.43
N THR A 57 -8.65 -8.92 -11.85
CA THR A 57 -9.14 -9.13 -13.22
C THR A 57 -8.61 -8.11 -14.23
N ARG A 58 -7.73 -7.19 -13.80
CA ARG A 58 -7.20 -6.04 -14.58
C ARG A 58 -8.29 -5.10 -15.10
N LYS A 59 -9.48 -5.17 -14.54
CA LYS A 59 -10.56 -4.21 -14.83
C LYS A 59 -10.34 -2.95 -14.00
N PRO A 60 -10.68 -1.76 -14.53
CA PRO A 60 -10.75 -0.55 -13.73
C PRO A 60 -11.65 -0.73 -12.51
N GLU A 61 -11.18 -0.32 -11.35
CA GLU A 61 -11.92 -0.39 -10.09
C GLU A 61 -12.05 0.99 -9.45
N ASP A 62 -13.31 1.31 -9.14
CA ASP A 62 -13.71 2.52 -8.43
C ASP A 62 -13.66 2.26 -6.92
N SER A 63 -13.46 3.31 -6.14
CA SER A 63 -13.55 3.24 -4.67
C SER A 63 -14.99 2.95 -4.25
N LEU A 64 -15.21 1.86 -3.51
CA LEU A 64 -16.54 1.42 -3.06
C LEU A 64 -16.97 2.11 -1.76
N ARG A 65 -16.04 2.76 -1.05
CA ARG A 65 -16.32 3.50 0.18
C ARG A 65 -15.44 4.73 0.30
N ASN A 66 -15.93 5.71 1.07
CA ASN A 66 -15.13 6.87 1.45
C ASN A 66 -14.29 6.53 2.67
N LEU A 67 -12.99 6.86 2.63
CA LEU A 67 -12.15 6.82 3.81
C LEU A 67 -12.55 7.95 4.76
N SER A 68 -12.61 7.65 6.05
CA SER A 68 -12.80 8.66 7.09
C SER A 68 -11.56 9.56 7.20
N ARG A 69 -11.73 10.74 7.83
CA ARG A 69 -10.60 11.65 8.06
C ARG A 69 -9.46 11.00 8.84
N GLY A 70 -9.80 10.20 9.86
CA GLY A 70 -8.81 9.46 10.65
C GLY A 70 -8.03 8.45 9.81
N GLU A 71 -8.71 7.71 8.92
CA GLU A 71 -8.05 6.77 8.02
C GLU A 71 -7.10 7.48 7.03
N ILE A 72 -7.53 8.62 6.49
CA ILE A 72 -6.68 9.46 5.63
C ILE A 72 -5.45 9.95 6.40
N ASP A 73 -5.63 10.50 7.60
CA ASP A 73 -4.53 11.04 8.39
C ASP A 73 -3.53 9.95 8.81
N GLN A 74 -4.00 8.76 9.17
CA GLN A 74 -3.15 7.58 9.47
C GLN A 74 -2.42 7.08 8.21
N SER A 75 -3.09 7.04 7.06
CA SER A 75 -2.45 6.67 5.78
C SER A 75 -1.34 7.66 5.41
N LEU A 76 -1.59 8.96 5.54
CA LEU A 76 -0.60 10.00 5.28
C LEU A 76 0.57 9.94 6.27
N ALA A 77 0.32 9.58 7.53
CA ALA A 77 1.38 9.38 8.53
C ALA A 77 2.34 8.26 8.11
N ALA A 78 1.82 7.14 7.61
CA ALA A 78 2.64 6.04 7.11
C ALA A 78 3.56 6.47 5.96
N ILE A 79 3.02 7.21 4.98
CA ILE A 79 3.80 7.70 3.84
C ILE A 79 4.82 8.76 4.26
N ARG A 80 4.49 9.63 5.23
CA ARG A 80 5.47 10.57 5.81
C ARG A 80 6.61 9.83 6.50
N HIS A 81 6.33 8.73 7.17
CA HIS A 81 7.37 7.93 7.80
C HIS A 81 8.35 7.35 6.77
N TRP A 82 7.86 6.84 5.63
CA TRP A 82 8.73 6.48 4.51
C TRP A 82 9.57 7.65 4.00
N ALA A 83 9.02 8.86 3.95
CA ALA A 83 9.73 10.07 3.55
C ALA A 83 10.80 10.53 4.56
N GLU A 84 10.73 10.10 5.82
CA GLU A 84 11.79 10.30 6.81
C GLU A 84 12.96 9.33 6.60
N ILE A 85 12.65 8.09 6.23
CA ILE A 85 13.63 7.01 5.99
C ILE A 85 14.35 7.19 4.65
N ILE A 86 13.60 7.50 3.58
CA ILE A 86 14.09 7.57 2.21
C ILE A 86 14.39 9.02 1.84
N LYS A 87 15.65 9.29 1.49
CA LYS A 87 16.09 10.60 1.00
C LYS A 87 16.12 10.60 -0.52
N VAL A 88 15.37 11.51 -1.13
CA VAL A 88 15.26 11.58 -2.60
C VAL A 88 16.34 12.49 -3.15
N VAL A 89 16.85 12.17 -4.33
CA VAL A 89 17.80 13.03 -5.02
C VAL A 89 17.08 14.29 -5.53
N HIS A 90 17.66 15.46 -5.29
CA HIS A 90 17.11 16.73 -5.78
C HIS A 90 16.89 16.72 -7.31
N GLY A 91 15.78 17.33 -7.75
CA GLY A 91 15.45 17.49 -9.17
C GLY A 91 14.60 16.36 -9.77
N GLN A 92 14.27 15.33 -8.99
CA GLN A 92 13.38 14.26 -9.42
C GLN A 92 11.90 14.64 -9.28
N SER A 93 11.06 14.07 -10.14
CA SER A 93 9.60 14.18 -9.98
C SER A 93 9.15 13.32 -8.79
N PRO A 94 8.22 13.80 -7.93
CA PRO A 94 7.72 12.97 -6.85
C PRO A 94 7.07 11.71 -7.40
N ALA A 95 7.16 10.61 -6.66
CA ALA A 95 6.32 9.46 -6.94
C ALA A 95 4.84 9.82 -6.75
N SER A 96 3.92 9.02 -7.28
CA SER A 96 2.49 9.22 -7.08
C SER A 96 1.80 7.93 -6.69
N VAL A 97 0.92 8.01 -5.70
CA VAL A 97 0.14 6.86 -5.22
C VAL A 97 -1.32 7.24 -5.11
N ASN A 98 -2.20 6.42 -5.68
CA ASN A 98 -3.64 6.51 -5.45
C ASN A 98 -4.02 5.64 -4.24
N ILE A 99 -4.93 6.14 -3.40
CA ILE A 99 -5.51 5.38 -2.29
C ILE A 99 -7.02 5.40 -2.43
N GLY A 100 -7.64 4.23 -2.38
CA GLY A 100 -9.10 4.06 -2.39
C GLY A 100 -9.57 3.02 -1.39
N GLY A 101 -10.87 2.83 -1.30
CA GLY A 101 -11.51 1.93 -0.35
C GLY A 101 -12.34 0.84 -1.02
N PHE A 102 -12.38 -0.32 -0.38
CA PHE A 102 -13.30 -1.42 -0.69
C PHE A 102 -13.97 -1.96 0.58
N LEU A 103 -14.89 -2.92 0.42
CA LEU A 103 -15.76 -3.40 1.50
C LEU A 103 -15.24 -4.69 2.17
N ASP A 104 -14.14 -5.26 1.68
CA ASP A 104 -13.59 -6.48 2.25
C ASP A 104 -12.77 -6.19 3.51
N ASN A 105 -12.65 -7.19 4.39
CA ASN A 105 -11.81 -7.11 5.59
C ASN A 105 -10.34 -7.37 5.24
N ASN A 106 -9.74 -6.50 4.42
CA ASN A 106 -8.37 -6.64 3.94
C ASN A 106 -7.78 -5.24 3.59
N ALA A 107 -6.50 -5.18 3.21
CA ALA A 107 -5.87 -4.06 2.52
C ALA A 107 -4.80 -4.62 1.56
N HIS A 108 -4.55 -3.96 0.44
CA HIS A 108 -3.55 -4.45 -0.51
C HIS A 108 -2.93 -3.34 -1.35
N ALA A 109 -1.70 -3.57 -1.80
CA ALA A 109 -0.99 -2.77 -2.77
C ALA A 109 -1.09 -3.38 -4.18
N SER A 110 -1.62 -2.63 -5.14
CA SER A 110 -1.49 -3.01 -6.55
C SER A 110 -0.17 -2.45 -7.10
N ILE A 111 0.76 -3.34 -7.41
CA ILE A 111 2.10 -2.99 -7.88
C ILE A 111 2.16 -3.08 -9.40
N HIS A 112 2.79 -2.09 -10.03
CA HIS A 112 3.17 -2.14 -11.44
C HIS A 112 4.68 -1.96 -11.60
N THR A 113 5.27 -2.73 -12.51
CA THR A 113 6.70 -2.64 -12.85
C THR A 113 6.94 -1.48 -13.81
N SER A 114 8.14 -0.88 -13.74
CA SER A 114 8.53 0.21 -14.63
C SER A 114 8.78 -0.25 -16.07
N SER A 115 9.06 -1.54 -16.28
CA SER A 115 9.23 -2.17 -17.59
C SER A 115 8.83 -3.66 -17.58
N ASP A 116 8.80 -4.28 -18.75
CA ASP A 116 8.54 -5.72 -18.94
C ASP A 116 9.80 -6.59 -18.77
N ILE A 117 10.94 -5.99 -18.43
CA ILE A 117 12.20 -6.71 -18.22
C ILE A 117 12.11 -7.47 -16.89
N GLN A 118 12.66 -8.69 -16.87
CA GLN A 118 12.82 -9.47 -15.65
C GLN A 118 13.60 -8.64 -14.60
N ASP A 119 13.10 -8.61 -13.36
CA ASP A 119 13.64 -7.83 -12.24
C ASP A 119 13.51 -6.29 -12.35
N ALA A 120 12.65 -5.80 -13.25
CA ALA A 120 12.29 -4.38 -13.25
C ALA A 120 11.68 -3.97 -11.90
N GLY A 121 12.22 -2.88 -11.33
CA GLY A 121 11.67 -2.27 -10.12
C GLY A 121 10.24 -1.77 -10.32
N THR A 122 9.59 -1.40 -9.22
CA THR A 122 8.25 -0.80 -9.28
C THR A 122 8.32 0.60 -9.91
N LYS A 123 7.20 1.09 -10.44
CA LYS A 123 7.14 2.48 -10.94
C LYS A 123 7.41 3.51 -9.84
N VAL A 124 6.98 3.25 -8.61
CA VAL A 124 7.25 4.13 -7.46
C VAL A 124 8.74 4.16 -7.15
N GLN A 125 9.41 3.00 -7.12
CA GLN A 125 10.85 2.91 -6.92
C GLN A 125 11.61 3.63 -8.04
N ALA A 126 11.21 3.42 -9.30
CA ALA A 126 11.81 4.09 -10.45
C ALA A 126 11.71 5.63 -10.32
N ALA A 127 10.52 6.16 -9.99
CA ALA A 127 10.31 7.59 -9.80
C ALA A 127 11.18 8.16 -8.67
N LEU A 128 11.26 7.49 -7.52
CA LEU A 128 12.06 7.96 -6.36
C LEU A 128 13.57 7.88 -6.61
N THR A 129 14.02 6.97 -7.48
CA THR A 129 15.44 6.78 -7.82
C THR A 129 15.87 7.52 -9.09
N GLY A 130 14.96 8.25 -9.73
CA GLY A 130 15.23 9.02 -10.94
C GLY A 130 15.37 8.21 -12.21
N GLN A 131 14.83 6.99 -12.21
CA GLN A 131 14.66 6.16 -13.40
C GLN A 131 13.32 6.49 -14.07
N ASP A 132 13.13 6.08 -15.33
CA ASP A 132 11.85 6.24 -16.02
C ASP A 132 10.81 5.27 -15.42
N PRO A 133 9.72 5.76 -14.77
CA PRO A 133 8.67 4.92 -14.22
C PRO A 133 7.69 4.41 -15.30
N SER A 134 7.92 4.75 -16.57
CA SER A 134 7.00 4.60 -17.69
C SER A 134 5.63 5.24 -17.42
N LYS A 135 4.64 4.97 -18.28
CA LYS A 135 3.32 5.64 -18.17
C LYS A 135 2.63 5.28 -16.83
N PRO A 136 2.08 6.27 -16.10
CA PRO A 136 1.29 6.00 -14.89
C PRO A 136 0.03 5.17 -15.16
N ASN A 137 -0.32 4.32 -14.22
CA ASN A 137 -1.57 3.55 -14.19
C ASN A 137 -2.61 4.35 -13.42
N TYR A 138 -3.78 4.61 -14.01
CA TYR A 138 -4.82 5.44 -13.39
C TYR A 138 -4.30 6.81 -12.90
N GLY A 139 -3.29 7.35 -13.59
CA GLY A 139 -2.66 8.62 -13.24
C GLY A 139 -1.73 8.57 -12.02
N ALA A 140 -1.29 7.37 -11.58
CA ALA A 140 -0.32 7.19 -10.50
C ALA A 140 0.74 6.11 -10.81
N HIS A 141 1.82 6.09 -10.03
CA HIS A 141 2.87 5.07 -10.10
C HIS A 141 2.52 3.83 -9.26
N GLY A 142 1.77 4.00 -8.17
CA GLY A 142 1.34 2.92 -7.28
C GLY A 142 -0.09 3.10 -6.79
N MET A 143 -0.67 2.05 -6.22
CA MET A 143 -2.04 2.07 -5.70
C MET A 143 -2.16 1.27 -4.40
N ILE A 144 -2.92 1.79 -3.44
CA ILE A 144 -3.23 1.11 -2.17
C ILE A 144 -4.76 1.09 -2.01
N THR A 145 -5.28 -0.08 -1.65
CA THR A 145 -6.70 -0.31 -1.41
C THR A 145 -6.91 -0.63 0.07
N ILE A 146 -7.81 0.09 0.75
CA ILE A 146 -8.05 -0.04 2.19
C ILE A 146 -9.48 -0.54 2.46
N GLY A 147 -9.60 -1.64 3.19
CA GLY A 147 -10.86 -2.30 3.50
C GLY A 147 -11.42 -1.98 4.86
N GLU A 148 -12.31 -2.84 5.37
CA GLU A 148 -13.01 -2.66 6.64
C GLU A 148 -12.44 -3.58 7.72
N MET A 149 -11.18 -3.31 8.14
CA MET A 149 -10.46 -4.19 9.08
C MET A 149 -10.67 -3.86 10.56
N GLY A 150 -11.65 -3.02 10.89
CA GLY A 150 -11.87 -2.56 12.27
C GLY A 150 -10.68 -1.76 12.81
N PHE A 151 -10.24 -0.74 12.06
CA PHE A 151 -9.09 0.09 12.41
C PHE A 151 -9.32 0.90 13.70
N SER A 152 -8.23 1.11 14.44
CA SER A 152 -8.25 1.98 15.61
C SER A 152 -8.60 3.42 15.22
N SER A 153 -9.49 4.04 15.99
CA SER A 153 -9.81 5.47 15.87
C SER A 153 -8.81 6.38 16.59
N GLU A 154 -7.81 5.80 17.26
CA GLU A 154 -6.78 6.57 17.95
C GLU A 154 -6.00 7.46 16.96
N ALA A 155 -5.58 8.62 17.45
CA ALA A 155 -4.70 9.47 16.68
C ALA A 155 -3.39 8.74 16.40
N TYR A 156 -2.77 9.05 15.25
CA TYR A 156 -1.46 8.51 14.92
C TYR A 156 -0.44 8.77 16.04
N ILE A 157 0.23 7.71 16.46
CA ILE A 157 1.42 7.74 17.30
C ILE A 157 2.56 7.16 16.46
N PRO A 158 3.75 7.79 16.39
CA PRO A 158 4.93 7.26 15.70
C PRO A 158 5.43 5.93 16.30
N SER A 159 4.72 4.86 15.99
CA SER A 159 4.96 3.51 16.46
C SER A 159 4.43 2.53 15.43
N GLN A 160 5.27 1.59 15.01
CA GLN A 160 4.86 0.43 14.22
C GLN A 160 4.24 -0.69 15.08
N LEU A 161 4.19 -0.49 16.40
CA LEU A 161 3.49 -1.37 17.33
C LEU A 161 2.05 -0.89 17.50
N SER A 162 1.10 -1.82 17.39
CA SER A 162 -0.27 -1.52 17.81
C SER A 162 -0.28 -1.19 19.29
N MET A 163 -1.03 -0.16 19.66
CA MET A 163 -1.26 0.23 21.06
C MET A 163 -2.61 -0.31 21.57
N THR A 164 -3.40 -0.91 20.69
CA THR A 164 -4.74 -1.40 20.98
C THR A 164 -4.98 -2.76 20.31
N PRO A 165 -6.06 -3.49 20.67
CA PRO A 165 -6.43 -4.74 20.00
C PRO A 165 -6.92 -4.56 18.55
N GLN A 166 -7.30 -3.33 18.17
CA GLN A 166 -7.74 -3.00 16.82
C GLN A 166 -6.58 -2.98 15.83
N ALA A 167 -6.89 -3.12 14.53
CA ALA A 167 -5.90 -3.00 13.48
C ALA A 167 -5.30 -1.57 13.45
N ASN A 168 -3.98 -1.47 13.31
CA ASN A 168 -3.29 -0.19 13.15
C ASN A 168 -3.16 0.12 11.66
N LEU A 169 -4.02 1.00 11.12
CA LEU A 169 -3.97 1.34 9.70
C LEU A 169 -2.64 1.98 9.29
N THR A 170 -1.98 2.71 10.19
CA THR A 170 -0.68 3.30 9.85
C THR A 170 0.34 2.20 9.56
N ALA A 171 0.38 1.15 10.39
CA ALA A 171 1.25 0.01 10.16
C ALA A 171 0.87 -0.75 8.87
N VAL A 172 -0.43 -0.90 8.60
CA VAL A 172 -0.93 -1.52 7.36
C VAL A 172 -0.52 -0.71 6.13
N VAL A 173 -0.75 0.61 6.09
CA VAL A 173 -0.35 1.45 4.96
C VAL A 173 1.18 1.56 4.85
N PHE A 174 1.91 1.49 5.97
CA PHE A 174 3.37 1.41 5.95
C PHE A 174 3.82 0.11 5.25
N HIS A 175 3.16 -1.01 5.57
CA HIS A 175 3.36 -2.30 4.92
C HIS A 175 3.03 -2.26 3.41
N GLU A 176 1.84 -1.79 3.04
CA GLU A 176 1.46 -1.66 1.62
C GLU A 176 2.37 -0.67 0.87
N GLY A 177 2.84 0.37 1.54
CA GLY A 177 3.86 1.29 1.01
C GLY A 177 5.20 0.59 0.74
N ALA A 178 5.58 -0.38 1.57
CA ALA A 178 6.78 -1.21 1.36
C ALA A 178 6.69 -1.97 0.03
N HIS A 179 5.53 -2.57 -0.25
CA HIS A 179 5.27 -3.25 -1.52
C HIS A 179 5.41 -2.32 -2.72
N GLN A 180 4.91 -1.08 -2.61
CA GLN A 180 5.11 -0.06 -3.64
C GLN A 180 6.58 0.28 -3.84
N LEU A 181 7.43 0.16 -2.81
CA LEU A 181 8.88 0.37 -2.90
C LEU A 181 9.67 -0.85 -3.41
N GLY A 182 8.98 -1.93 -3.81
CA GLY A 182 9.59 -3.17 -4.28
C GLY A 182 10.04 -4.10 -3.14
N ILE A 183 9.62 -3.83 -1.90
CA ILE A 183 9.86 -4.70 -0.76
C ILE A 183 8.80 -5.80 -0.78
N GLY A 184 9.23 -7.03 -1.05
CA GLY A 184 8.33 -8.18 -1.08
C GLY A 184 9.11 -9.47 -1.23
N SER A 185 8.50 -10.58 -0.82
CA SER A 185 9.07 -11.92 -0.97
C SER A 185 8.56 -12.60 -2.23
N SER A 186 9.45 -13.21 -3.01
CA SER A 186 9.08 -14.06 -4.14
C SER A 186 8.56 -15.42 -3.64
N ILE A 187 7.25 -15.60 -3.48
CA ILE A 187 6.63 -16.88 -3.06
C ILE A 187 5.60 -17.31 -4.10
N PHE A 188 5.75 -18.52 -4.63
CA PHE A 188 4.84 -19.13 -5.61
C PHE A 188 4.10 -20.32 -5.00
N GLY A 189 3.10 -20.87 -5.71
CA GLY A 189 2.39 -22.09 -5.28
C GLY A 189 1.38 -21.91 -4.13
N TYR A 190 1.12 -20.66 -3.73
CA TYR A 190 0.23 -20.33 -2.62
C TYR A 190 -1.21 -20.85 -2.82
N PHE A 191 -1.82 -20.60 -3.98
CA PHE A 191 -3.19 -21.06 -4.29
C PHE A 191 -3.34 -22.58 -4.35
N ALA A 192 -2.23 -23.32 -4.54
CA ALA A 192 -2.21 -24.77 -4.48
C ALA A 192 -1.90 -25.30 -3.07
N HIS A 193 -1.89 -24.41 -2.07
CA HIS A 193 -1.43 -24.66 -0.70
C HIS A 193 -0.02 -25.26 -0.62
N SER A 194 0.78 -25.13 -1.68
CA SER A 194 2.11 -25.74 -1.78
C SER A 194 3.16 -24.65 -2.02
N PRO A 195 3.35 -23.71 -1.07
CA PRO A 195 4.18 -22.54 -1.29
C PRO A 195 5.66 -22.89 -1.45
N TYR A 196 6.38 -22.19 -2.32
CA TYR A 196 7.82 -22.36 -2.51
C TYR A 196 8.48 -21.07 -2.98
N PHE A 197 9.78 -20.95 -2.73
CA PHE A 197 10.60 -19.91 -3.34
C PHE A 197 10.98 -20.31 -4.77
N PRO A 198 10.85 -19.43 -5.77
CA PRO A 198 11.28 -19.72 -7.13
C PRO A 198 12.80 -19.94 -7.22
N GLU A 199 13.29 -20.46 -8.35
CA GLU A 199 14.72 -20.69 -8.62
C GLU A 199 15.56 -19.40 -8.67
N ALA A 200 14.91 -18.25 -8.87
CA ALA A 200 15.52 -16.94 -8.75
C ALA A 200 14.76 -16.16 -7.68
N ILE A 201 15.41 -15.92 -6.54
CA ILE A 201 14.84 -15.16 -5.42
C ILE A 201 15.38 -13.73 -5.42
N ASN A 202 14.52 -12.77 -5.06
CA ASN A 202 14.93 -11.38 -4.96
C ASN A 202 15.77 -11.11 -3.70
N ALA A 203 16.40 -9.93 -3.64
CA ALA A 203 17.23 -9.55 -2.51
C ALA A 203 16.48 -9.64 -1.17
N TRP A 204 15.21 -9.25 -1.11
CA TRP A 204 14.42 -9.32 0.12
C TRP A 204 14.20 -10.75 0.60
N THR A 205 13.86 -11.68 -0.30
CA THR A 205 13.75 -13.10 0.04
C THR A 205 15.05 -13.66 0.60
N THR A 206 16.22 -13.25 0.08
CA THR A 206 17.51 -13.71 0.62
C THR A 206 17.72 -13.34 2.09
N HIS A 207 17.01 -12.34 2.62
CA HIS A 207 17.13 -11.90 4.00
C HIS A 207 16.08 -12.52 4.95
N LEU A 208 15.28 -13.47 4.45
CA LEU A 208 14.33 -14.24 5.26
C LEU A 208 15.02 -15.43 5.93
N TYR A 209 14.66 -15.65 7.19
CA TYR A 209 15.10 -16.75 8.02
C TYR A 209 13.87 -17.48 8.56
N ASP A 210 13.93 -18.81 8.59
CA ASP A 210 12.87 -19.67 9.06
C ASP A 210 12.86 -19.77 10.61
N ASP A 211 11.96 -20.58 11.18
CA ASP A 211 11.84 -20.78 12.63
C ASP A 211 13.12 -21.33 13.28
N ASN A 212 14.00 -21.94 12.49
CA ASN A 212 15.24 -22.55 12.93
C ASN A 212 16.47 -21.67 12.61
N GLY A 213 16.25 -20.44 12.14
CA GLY A 213 17.32 -19.53 11.74
C GLY A 213 18.01 -19.93 10.44
N LYS A 214 17.39 -20.74 9.59
CA LYS A 214 17.90 -21.09 8.27
C LYS A 214 17.48 -20.04 7.26
N GLN A 215 18.44 -19.53 6.50
CA GLN A 215 18.20 -18.55 5.46
C GLN A 215 17.46 -19.17 4.27
N ALA A 216 16.55 -18.40 3.66
CA ALA A 216 15.81 -18.80 2.47
C ALA A 216 16.76 -19.10 1.29
N LYS A 217 16.46 -20.17 0.56
CA LYS A 217 17.21 -20.60 -0.63
C LYS A 217 16.31 -20.63 -1.87
N PRO A 218 16.88 -20.50 -3.08
CA PRO A 218 16.12 -20.70 -4.31
C PRO A 218 15.57 -22.12 -4.43
N GLY A 219 14.39 -22.27 -5.05
CA GLY A 219 13.72 -23.56 -5.28
C GLY A 219 13.17 -24.23 -4.02
N GLN A 220 13.32 -23.60 -2.85
CA GLN A 220 13.01 -24.24 -1.58
C GLN A 220 11.50 -24.27 -1.30
N ALA A 221 10.98 -25.45 -0.95
CA ALA A 221 9.59 -25.58 -0.48
C ALA A 221 9.42 -24.93 0.89
N ILE A 222 8.28 -24.26 1.12
CA ILE A 222 7.92 -23.65 2.39
C ILE A 222 7.01 -24.61 3.16
N TYR A 223 7.41 -24.98 4.37
CA TYR A 223 6.65 -25.87 5.22
C TYR A 223 5.99 -25.07 6.35
N CYS A 224 4.67 -25.17 6.46
CA CYS A 224 3.89 -24.41 7.43
C CYS A 224 2.66 -25.21 7.89
N SER A 225 2.04 -24.80 9.00
CA SER A 225 0.92 -25.52 9.62
C SER A 225 -0.34 -25.62 8.75
N GLY A 226 -0.47 -24.77 7.71
CA GLY A 226 -1.55 -24.81 6.71
C GLY A 226 -1.10 -25.21 5.30
N CYS A 227 0.15 -25.64 5.13
CA CYS A 227 0.72 -25.99 3.84
C CYS A 227 0.51 -27.48 3.51
N ALA A 228 0.19 -27.79 2.26
CA ALA A 228 0.17 -29.15 1.71
C ALA A 228 1.58 -29.73 1.48
N ASN A 229 2.62 -28.89 1.51
CA ASN A 229 4.01 -29.34 1.43
C ASN A 229 4.33 -30.31 2.57
N SER A 230 4.98 -31.41 2.24
CA SER A 230 5.42 -32.41 3.22
C SER A 230 6.69 -31.96 3.94
N PRO A 231 6.90 -32.42 5.19
CA PRO A 231 8.17 -32.23 5.87
C PRO A 231 9.31 -32.87 5.08
N ALA A 232 10.41 -32.14 4.87
CA ALA A 232 11.65 -32.63 4.28
C ALA A 232 12.85 -31.89 4.90
N ASP A 233 14.07 -32.44 4.76
CA ASP A 233 15.26 -31.91 5.46
C ASP A 233 15.68 -30.50 5.00
N GLU A 234 15.38 -30.14 3.74
CA GLU A 234 15.75 -28.87 3.10
C GLU A 234 14.54 -27.95 2.85
N VAL A 235 13.52 -27.96 3.72
CA VAL A 235 12.41 -26.98 3.65
C VAL A 235 12.73 -25.69 4.39
N PHE A 236 12.01 -24.62 4.05
CA PHE A 236 11.94 -23.39 4.84
C PHE A 236 10.79 -23.56 5.86
N ASP A 237 11.13 -23.79 7.13
CA ASP A 237 10.17 -24.21 8.17
C ASP A 237 9.56 -23.03 8.93
N LEU A 238 8.26 -22.82 8.76
CA LEU A 238 7.47 -21.75 9.36
C LEU A 238 6.32 -22.27 10.23
N ARG A 239 6.37 -23.52 10.72
CA ARG A 239 5.26 -24.12 11.47
C ARG A 239 4.93 -23.42 12.80
N HIS A 240 5.91 -22.77 13.40
CA HIS A 240 5.78 -22.01 14.64
C HIS A 240 5.55 -20.52 14.40
N ASP A 241 5.45 -20.11 13.14
CA ASP A 241 5.20 -18.73 12.74
C ASP A 241 6.24 -17.72 13.29
N GLN A 242 7.50 -18.16 13.48
CA GLN A 242 8.61 -17.38 14.03
C GLN A 242 9.65 -16.94 12.98
N GLY A 243 9.41 -17.19 11.70
CA GLY A 243 10.26 -16.68 10.62
C GLY A 243 10.44 -15.16 10.71
N TYR A 244 11.63 -14.68 10.34
CA TYR A 244 12.00 -13.28 10.49
C TYR A 244 12.85 -12.77 9.33
N PHE A 245 12.80 -11.45 9.12
CA PHE A 245 13.66 -10.74 8.19
C PHE A 245 14.85 -10.15 8.96
N ALA A 246 16.08 -10.36 8.47
CA ALA A 246 17.28 -9.83 9.12
C ALA A 246 18.22 -9.13 8.14
N GLY A 247 18.83 -8.05 8.61
CA GLY A 247 19.75 -7.22 7.85
C GLY A 247 20.26 -6.07 8.70
N LYS A 248 21.33 -5.40 8.24
CA LYS A 248 22.01 -4.36 9.01
C LYS A 248 21.10 -3.22 9.45
N HIS A 249 20.12 -2.87 8.62
CA HIS A 249 19.27 -1.68 8.78
C HIS A 249 17.81 -2.00 9.14
N VAL A 250 17.52 -3.24 9.54
CA VAL A 250 16.13 -3.69 9.77
C VAL A 250 15.48 -2.97 10.96
N ASN A 251 16.24 -2.74 12.03
CA ASN A 251 15.70 -2.11 13.22
C ASN A 251 15.42 -0.62 12.99
N GLU A 252 16.23 0.04 12.17
CA GLU A 252 16.04 1.43 11.77
C GLU A 252 14.79 1.62 10.91
N VAL A 253 14.44 0.63 10.08
CA VAL A 253 13.27 0.69 9.19
C VAL A 253 11.99 0.22 9.88
N LEU A 254 12.06 -0.85 10.68
CA LEU A 254 10.87 -1.44 11.32
C LEU A 254 10.56 -0.86 12.71
N ALA A 255 11.50 -0.16 13.35
CA ALA A 255 11.33 0.45 14.67
C ALA A 255 10.70 -0.49 15.73
N GLY A 256 11.06 -1.78 15.69
CA GLY A 256 10.52 -2.82 16.59
C GLY A 256 9.23 -3.50 16.11
N GLY A 257 8.61 -3.04 15.02
CA GLY A 257 7.45 -3.64 14.34
C GLY A 257 7.81 -4.89 13.53
N HIS A 258 8.48 -5.85 14.15
CA HIS A 258 8.79 -7.12 13.48
C HIS A 258 7.49 -7.86 13.15
N ALA A 259 7.30 -8.22 11.88
CA ALA A 259 6.23 -9.11 11.48
C ALA A 259 6.44 -10.47 12.13
N ARG A 260 5.51 -10.89 12.98
CA ARG A 260 5.35 -12.29 13.37
C ARG A 260 4.20 -12.84 12.54
N HIS A 261 4.42 -13.99 11.94
CA HIS A 261 3.30 -14.71 11.34
C HIS A 261 2.38 -15.17 12.49
N SER A 262 1.07 -15.20 12.27
CA SER A 262 0.16 -15.91 13.15
C SER A 262 -0.89 -16.55 12.25
N GLY A 263 -0.93 -17.87 12.23
CA GLY A 263 -1.68 -18.64 11.24
C GLY A 263 -3.16 -18.31 11.05
N ALA A 264 -3.61 -18.74 9.87
CA ALA A 264 -4.96 -19.10 9.42
C ALA A 264 -6.13 -18.24 9.93
N SER A 265 -6.59 -17.31 9.11
CA SER A 265 -8.03 -17.04 9.00
C SER A 265 -8.58 -17.84 7.82
N ASP A 266 -9.50 -18.76 8.13
CA ASP A 266 -10.40 -19.34 7.16
C ASP A 266 -11.17 -18.22 6.42
N GLU A 267 -11.38 -18.44 5.13
CA GLU A 267 -12.16 -17.66 4.17
C GLU A 267 -11.50 -16.41 3.53
N GLY A 268 -11.34 -16.50 2.20
CA GLY A 268 -11.26 -15.35 1.26
C GLY A 268 -9.87 -14.83 0.93
N GLU A 269 -9.36 -15.14 -0.27
CA GLU A 269 -8.37 -14.40 -1.07
C GLU A 269 -7.40 -13.43 -0.33
N TRP A 270 -6.17 -13.91 -0.09
CA TRP A 270 -5.06 -13.10 0.40
C TRP A 270 -3.89 -13.18 -0.59
N SER A 271 -3.74 -12.15 -1.40
CA SER A 271 -2.54 -11.86 -2.19
C SER A 271 -1.40 -11.48 -1.25
N ALA A 272 -0.71 -12.48 -0.67
CA ALA A 272 0.47 -12.29 0.18
C ALA A 272 0.37 -11.09 1.16
N GLY A 273 -0.80 -10.89 1.74
CA GLY A 273 -1.00 -9.95 2.84
C GLY A 273 -0.38 -10.57 4.07
N TYR A 274 0.72 -9.99 4.55
CA TYR A 274 1.18 -10.29 5.89
C TYR A 274 0.08 -9.79 6.83
N THR A 275 -0.73 -10.69 7.38
CA THR A 275 -1.59 -10.35 8.50
C THR A 275 -0.68 -9.97 9.66
N VAL A 276 -0.45 -8.67 9.85
CA VAL A 276 0.26 -8.14 11.02
C VAL A 276 -0.68 -8.32 12.23
N ARG A 277 -0.61 -9.49 12.87
CA ARG A 277 -1.00 -9.60 14.28
C ARG A 277 0.27 -9.51 15.10
N VAL A 278 0.52 -8.30 15.63
CA VAL A 278 1.54 -8.11 16.67
C VAL A 278 1.07 -8.89 17.91
N ALA A 279 1.57 -10.12 18.07
CA ALA A 279 1.30 -10.92 19.25
C ALA A 279 2.09 -10.37 20.45
N TYR A 280 1.38 -9.85 21.44
CA TYR A 280 1.90 -9.43 22.74
C TYR A 280 2.37 -10.65 23.55
N ARG A 281 3.50 -10.54 24.24
CA ARG A 281 3.77 -11.32 25.46
C ARG A 281 3.59 -10.38 26.66
N ALA A 282 2.79 -10.82 27.62
CA ALA A 282 2.90 -10.40 29.01
C ALA A 282 4.20 -10.94 29.62
#